data_AF-A0ABD0P9G3-F1
#
_entry.id   AF-A0ABD0P9G3-F1
#
_cell.length_a   1.000
_cell.length_b   1.000
_cell.length_c   1.000
_cell.angle_alpha   90.00
_cell.angle_beta   90.00
_cell.angle_gamma   90.00
#
_symmetry.space_group_name_H-M   'P 1'
#
loop_
_entity.id
_entity.type
_entity.pdbx_description
1 polymer ?
#
loop_
_entity_poly.entity_id
_entity_poly.type
_entity_poly.pdbx_seq_one_letter_code
_entity_poly.pdbx_strand_id
1 'polypeptide(L)' 'YSVFVVGVADVDTAELRNIGSKPSERHVFIVDDFDAFTKIQDNLITFICETATS' A
#
# COMPACT_ATOMS: atom_id res chain seq x y z
N TYR A 1 8.99 -0.82 -12.50
CA TYR A 1 9.20 -0.85 -11.04
C TYR A 1 7.98 -0.22 -10.40
N SER A 2 7.29 -0.93 -9.52
CA SER A 2 6.08 -0.45 -8.84
C SER A 2 6.42 -0.28 -7.36
N VAL A 3 6.31 0.95 -6.87
CA VAL A 3 6.56 1.30 -5.46
C VAL A 3 5.25 1.30 -4.72
N PHE A 4 5.14 0.40 -3.74
CA PHE A 4 4.02 0.30 -2.81
C PHE A 4 4.40 0.98 -1.49
N VAL A 5 3.46 1.76 -0.96
CA VAL A 5 3.65 2.53 0.26
C VAL A 5 2.57 2.11 1.25
N VAL A 6 2.98 1.74 2.46
CA VAL A 6 2.06 1.42 3.55
C VAL A 6 2.32 2.38 4.69
N GLY A 7 1.30 3.17 5.06
CA GLY A 7 1.35 4.04 6.21
C GLY A 7 0.52 3.47 7.37
N VAL A 8 0.99 3.70 8.60
CA VAL A 8 0.42 3.12 9.82
C VAL A 8 0.00 4.25 10.78
N ALA A 9 -1.19 4.13 11.36
CA ALA A 9 -1.83 5.11 12.24
C ALA A 9 -2.15 6.43 11.52
N ASP A 10 -1.57 7.55 11.97
CA ASP A 10 -1.78 8.87 11.39
C ASP A 10 -0.59 9.24 10.49
N VAL A 11 -0.83 9.15 9.18
CA VAL A 11 0.19 9.33 8.14
C VAL A 11 -0.31 10.29 7.09
N ASP A 12 0.61 11.12 6.59
CA ASP A 12 0.26 12.12 5.60
C ASP A 12 0.09 11.48 4.22
N THR A 13 -1.17 11.27 3.83
CA THR A 13 -1.51 10.64 2.56
C THR A 13 -0.98 11.41 1.34
N ALA A 14 -0.74 12.71 1.46
CA ALA A 14 -0.16 13.50 0.38
C ALA A 14 1.32 13.13 0.17
N GLU A 15 2.07 12.93 1.26
CA GLU A 15 3.46 12.48 1.21
C GLU A 15 3.56 11.04 0.66
N LEU A 16 2.71 10.13 1.16
CA LEU A 16 2.69 8.74 0.68
C LEU A 16 2.34 8.64 -0.81
N ARG A 17 1.42 9.49 -1.29
CA ARG A 17 1.07 9.58 -2.72
C ARG A 17 2.19 10.13 -3.59
N ASN A 18 3.10 10.91 -3.01
CA ASN A 18 4.26 11.49 -3.68
C ASN A 18 5.39 10.45 -3.85
N ILE A 19 5.50 9.51 -2.91
CA ILE A 19 6.47 8.42 -2.92
C ILE A 19 5.96 7.23 -3.77
N GLY A 20 4.67 6.94 -3.72
CA GLY A 20 4.04 5.81 -4.39
C GLY A 20 4.02 5.93 -5.92
N SER A 21 4.06 4.78 -6.60
CA SER A 21 3.97 4.74 -8.07
C SER A 21 2.56 5.09 -8.55
N LYS A 22 2.46 5.76 -9.69
CA LYS A 22 1.15 6.09 -10.29
C LYS A 22 0.53 4.84 -10.94
N PRO A 23 -0.78 4.58 -10.74
CA PRO A 23 -1.74 5.37 -9.96
C PRO A 23 -1.58 5.13 -8.44
N SER A 24 -1.44 6.23 -7.69
CA SER A 24 -1.16 6.22 -6.25
C SER A 24 -2.27 5.56 -5.43
N GLU A 25 -3.50 5.59 -5.93
CA GLU A 25 -4.68 4.97 -5.29
C GLU A 25 -4.60 3.45 -5.19
N ARG A 26 -3.80 2.81 -6.03
CA ARG A 26 -3.57 1.37 -6.04
C ARG A 26 -2.32 0.95 -5.27
N HIS A 27 -1.45 1.91 -4.98
CA HIS A 27 -0.13 1.65 -4.42
C HIS A 27 0.05 2.18 -3.00
N VAL A 28 -0.93 2.93 -2.48
CA VAL A 28 -0.88 3.50 -1.12
C VAL A 28 -1.93 2.81 -0.25
N PHE A 29 -1.47 2.16 0.81
CA PHE A 29 -2.31 1.54 1.83
C PHE A 29 -2.14 2.26 3.15
N ILE A 30 -3.23 2.47 3.87
CA ILE A 30 -3.22 3.09 5.20
C ILE A 30 -3.88 2.09 6.14
N VAL A 31 -3.22 1.82 7.26
CA VAL A 31 -3.73 0.94 8.30
C VAL A 31 -3.67 1.65 9.64
N ASP A 32 -4.61 1.37 10.53
CA ASP A 32 -4.59 1.96 11.88
C ASP A 32 -3.44 1.41 12.74
N ASP A 33 -3.11 0.11 12.61
CA ASP A 33 -2.11 -0.57 13.45
C ASP A 33 -1.39 -1.70 12.69
N PHE A 34 -0.24 -2.15 13.22
CA PHE A 34 0.47 -3.34 12.73
C PHE A 34 -0.37 -4.63 12.84
N ASP A 35 -1.35 -4.67 13.73
CA ASP A 35 -2.27 -5.80 13.83
C ASP A 35 -3.23 -5.86 12.62
N ALA A 36 -3.63 -4.69 12.12
CA ALA A 36 -4.36 -4.57 10.86
C ALA A 36 -3.49 -4.98 9.66
N PHE A 37 -2.17 -4.95 9.79
CA PHE A 37 -1.24 -5.47 8.79
C PHE A 37 -1.50 -6.96 8.51
N THR A 38 -1.79 -7.76 9.53
CA THR A 38 -2.15 -9.19 9.35
C THR A 38 -3.41 -9.36 8.51
N LYS A 39 -4.40 -8.45 8.65
CA LYS A 39 -5.64 -8.47 7.87
C LYS A 39 -5.43 -8.03 6.42
N ILE A 40 -4.51 -7.09 6.19
CA ILE A 40 -4.20 -6.62 4.84
C ILE A 40 -3.08 -7.42 4.16
N GLN A 41 -2.35 -8.29 4.88
CA GLN A 41 -1.24 -9.07 4.35
C GLN A 41 -1.66 -9.93 3.15
N ASP A 42 -2.75 -10.70 3.29
CA ASP A 42 -3.30 -11.52 2.22
C ASP A 42 -3.75 -10.69 1.01
N ASN A 43 -4.41 -9.55 1.27
CA ASN A 43 -4.84 -8.61 0.22
C ASN A 43 -3.65 -7.98 -0.50
N LEU A 44 -2.62 -7.56 0.26
CA LEU A 44 -1.42 -6.94 -0.26
C LEU A 44 -0.62 -7.92 -1.13
N ILE A 45 -0.47 -9.17 -0.68
CA ILE A 45 0.21 -10.22 -1.47
C ILE A 45 -0.57 -10.49 -2.76
N THR A 46 -1.88 -10.63 -2.68
CA THR A 46 -2.74 -10.83 -3.87
C THR A 46 -2.54 -9.69 -4.87
N PHE A 47 -2.56 -8.45 -4.38
CA PHE A 47 -2.41 -7.26 -5.20
C PHE A 47 -1.03 -7.15 -5.85
N ILE A 48 0.04 -7.46 -5.10
CA ILE A 48 1.41 -7.50 -5.63
C ILE A 48 1.54 -8.58 -6.71
N CYS A 49 0.98 -9.77 -6.50
CA CYS A 49 1.01 -10.86 -7.47
C CYS A 49 0.24 -10.51 -8.77
N GLU A 50 -0.92 -9.86 -8.67
CA GLU A 50 -1.65 -9.35 -9.85
C GLU A 50 -0.85 -8.30 -10.61
N THR A 51 -0.23 -7.37 -9.88
CA THR A 51 0.54 -6.27 -10.49
C THR A 51 1.86 -6.77 -11.08
N ALA A 52 2.51 -7.77 -10.48
CA ALA A 52 3.74 -8.37 -10.98
C ALA A 52 3.53 -9.24 -12.23
N THR A 53 2.30 -9.72 -12.44
CA THR A 53 1.93 -10.56 -13.59
C THR A 53 1.41 -9.74 -14.79
N SER A 54 1.15 -8.45 -14.60
CA SER A 54 0.63 -7.53 -15.63
C SER A 54 1.72 -6.72 -16.34
#